data_AF-A0A357N3U4-F1
#
_entry.id   AF-A0A357N3U4-F1
#
_cell.length_a   1.000
_cell.length_b   1.000
_cell.length_c   1.000
_cell.angle_alpha   90.00
_cell.angle_beta   90.00
_cell.angle_gamma   90.00
#
_symmetry.space_group_name_H-M   'P 1'
#
loop_
_entity.id
_entity.type
_entity.pdbx_description
1 polymer ?
#
loop_
_entity_poly.entity_id
_entity_poly.type
_entity_poly.pdbx_seq_one_letter_code
_entity_poly.pdbx_strand_id
1 'polypeptide(L)'
;MSKTGRNRPRNAFNLRQRLRWVALALGLCSVSLVGRAAYVQIINSDFYQRQGEARYLRELPIKTSRGMITDRNGEPLAVSTPVASIWVNPQDLLRAPDRIPELAQAVGMSVDELSSRLSQKSDKEFMYLRRRINPDDAEKVVALKIPGVAAQREFRRFYPQGEAMAHVLGFTNIDDRGQEGLELAFDEWLRGKAGAKRVIRNRKGETVESDLLRAAEPGKDLTLSIDRRIQYLAFKELRNALVANKAAGGSMVIMD
;
A
#
# COMPACT_ATOMS: atom_id res chain seq x y z
N MET A 1 13.18 31.77 -99.96
CA MET A 1 13.98 31.28 -98.82
C MET A 1 13.03 30.80 -97.74
N SER A 2 13.07 29.50 -97.43
CA SER A 2 12.11 28.81 -96.56
C SER A 2 12.41 29.02 -95.08
N LYS A 3 11.38 29.31 -94.27
CA LYS A 3 11.45 29.12 -92.81
C LYS A 3 10.74 27.82 -92.46
N THR A 4 11.50 26.75 -92.25
CA THR A 4 11.01 25.50 -91.68
C THR A 4 10.98 25.62 -90.15
N GLY A 5 9.79 25.80 -89.58
CA GLY A 5 9.56 25.65 -88.15
C GLY A 5 9.52 24.15 -87.77
N ARG A 6 10.48 23.69 -86.98
CA ARG A 6 10.45 22.35 -86.35
C ARG A 6 9.45 22.38 -85.18
N ASN A 7 8.29 21.76 -85.36
CA ASN A 7 7.40 21.42 -84.24
C ASN A 7 8.02 20.25 -83.44
N ARG A 8 8.40 20.50 -82.18
CA ARG A 8 8.69 19.44 -81.21
C ARG A 8 7.36 18.94 -80.62
N PRO A 9 7.08 17.63 -80.58
CA PRO A 9 5.87 17.13 -79.92
C PRO A 9 5.97 17.39 -78.42
N ARG A 10 5.03 18.16 -77.87
CA ARG A 10 4.82 18.23 -76.43
C ARG A 10 4.24 16.89 -75.99
N ASN A 11 4.99 16.10 -75.23
CA ASN A 11 4.48 14.92 -74.55
C ASN A 11 3.24 15.33 -73.74
N ALA A 12 2.06 14.97 -74.22
CA ALA A 12 0.81 15.18 -73.51
C ALA A 12 0.80 14.21 -72.32
N PHE A 13 1.29 14.68 -71.18
CA PHE A 13 1.22 13.92 -69.94
C PHE A 13 -0.27 13.67 -69.62
N ASN A 14 -0.69 12.41 -69.65
CA ASN A 14 -2.06 12.01 -69.33
C ASN A 14 -2.36 12.25 -67.84
N LEU A 15 -2.79 13.48 -67.52
CA LEU A 15 -3.15 13.91 -66.16
C LEU A 15 -4.19 12.98 -65.52
N ARG A 16 -5.17 12.52 -66.31
CA ARG A 16 -6.20 11.56 -65.86
C ARG A 16 -5.62 10.21 -65.43
N GLN A 17 -4.58 9.73 -66.13
CA GLN A 17 -3.93 8.46 -65.80
C GLN A 17 -3.07 8.59 -64.55
N ARG A 18 -2.38 9.72 -64.37
CA ARG A 18 -1.64 10.05 -63.15
C ARG A 18 -2.55 10.16 -61.93
N LEU A 19 -3.69 10.86 -62.06
CA LEU A 19 -4.68 10.97 -60.99
C LEU A 19 -5.26 9.61 -60.58
N ARG A 20 -5.49 8.71 -61.53
CA ARG A 20 -5.92 7.33 -61.23
C ARG A 20 -4.87 6.56 -60.44
N TRP A 21 -3.60 6.66 -60.81
CA TRP A 21 -2.51 6.01 -60.06
C TRP A 21 -2.35 6.57 -58.64
N VAL A 22 -2.48 7.88 -58.48
CA VAL A 22 -2.45 8.54 -57.16
C VAL A 22 -3.64 8.12 -56.31
N ALA A 23 -4.85 8.09 -56.88
CA ALA A 23 -6.06 7.64 -56.18
C ALA A 23 -5.97 6.15 -55.79
N LEU A 24 -5.43 5.30 -56.66
CA LEU A 24 -5.18 3.89 -56.35
C LEU A 24 -4.18 3.74 -55.20
N ALA A 25 -3.08 4.50 -55.23
CA ALA A 25 -2.06 4.48 -54.18
C ALA A 25 -2.63 4.96 -52.84
N LEU A 26 -3.42 6.04 -52.84
CA LEU A 26 -4.13 6.53 -51.66
C LEU A 26 -5.16 5.52 -51.13
N GLY A 27 -5.90 4.85 -52.04
CA GLY A 27 -6.85 3.81 -51.68
C GLY A 27 -6.17 2.61 -51.02
N LEU A 28 -5.07 2.11 -51.61
CA LEU A 28 -4.26 1.03 -51.03
C LEU A 28 -3.67 1.42 -49.67
N CYS A 29 -3.17 2.65 -49.53
CA CYS A 29 -2.65 3.15 -48.26
C CYS A 29 -3.76 3.21 -47.19
N SER A 30 -4.95 3.69 -47.56
CA SER A 30 -6.11 3.76 -46.66
C SER A 30 -6.57 2.37 -46.21
N VAL A 31 -6.67 1.42 -47.15
CA VAL A 31 -7.02 0.01 -46.83
C VAL A 31 -5.97 -0.63 -45.93
N SER A 32 -4.68 -0.36 -46.17
CA SER A 32 -3.58 -0.85 -45.32
C SER A 32 -3.69 -0.30 -43.89
N LEU A 33 -3.99 1.00 -43.72
CA LEU A 33 -4.18 1.61 -42.41
C LEU A 33 -5.40 1.04 -41.68
N VAL A 34 -6.53 0.86 -42.37
CA VAL A 34 -7.74 0.25 -41.79
C VAL A 34 -7.49 -1.20 -41.41
N GLY A 35 -6.82 -1.98 -42.27
CA GLY A 35 -6.42 -3.35 -41.98
C GLY A 35 -5.46 -3.43 -40.79
N ARG A 36 -4.51 -2.51 -40.67
CA ARG A 36 -3.61 -2.41 -39.52
C ARG A 36 -4.35 -2.04 -38.25
N ALA A 37 -5.31 -1.11 -38.32
CA ALA A 37 -6.14 -0.72 -37.18
C ALA A 37 -7.01 -1.89 -36.70
N ALA A 38 -7.67 -2.60 -37.61
CA ALA A 38 -8.47 -3.79 -37.31
C ALA A 38 -7.60 -4.92 -36.72
N TYR A 39 -6.40 -5.16 -37.29
CA TYR A 39 -5.43 -6.12 -36.74
C TYR A 39 -5.05 -5.78 -35.30
N VAL A 40 -4.74 -4.51 -35.01
CA VAL A 40 -4.40 -4.04 -33.67
C VAL A 40 -5.59 -4.17 -32.70
N GLN A 41 -6.80 -3.84 -33.15
CA GLN A 41 -8.01 -3.92 -32.32
C GLN A 41 -8.49 -5.35 -32.05
N ILE A 42 -8.29 -6.30 -32.97
CA ILE A 42 -8.80 -7.68 -32.84
C ILE A 42 -7.77 -8.62 -32.20
N ILE A 43 -6.47 -8.47 -32.52
CA ILE A 43 -5.43 -9.41 -32.07
C ILE A 43 -4.67 -8.89 -30.85
N ASN A 44 -4.51 -7.57 -30.70
CA ASN A 44 -3.74 -6.96 -29.62
C ASN A 44 -4.57 -6.16 -28.62
N SER A 45 -5.91 -6.23 -28.65
CA SER A 45 -6.78 -5.59 -27.66
C SER A 45 -6.33 -5.95 -26.25
N ASP A 46 -6.17 -7.24 -25.93
CA ASP A 46 -5.75 -7.71 -24.62
C ASP A 46 -4.37 -7.19 -24.19
N PHE A 47 -3.41 -7.10 -25.12
CA PHE A 47 -2.05 -6.63 -24.79
C PHE A 47 -2.05 -5.12 -24.48
N TYR A 48 -2.71 -4.31 -25.30
CA TYR A 48 -2.79 -2.85 -25.10
C TYR A 48 -3.72 -2.47 -23.95
N GLN A 49 -4.80 -3.24 -23.74
CA GLN A 49 -5.73 -3.06 -22.64
C GLN A 49 -5.06 -3.42 -21.31
N ARG A 50 -4.31 -4.53 -21.21
CA ARG A 50 -3.47 -4.84 -20.03
C ARG A 50 -2.40 -3.77 -19.78
N GLN A 51 -1.77 -3.23 -20.83
CA GLN A 51 -0.76 -2.18 -20.68
C GLN A 51 -1.36 -0.83 -20.24
N GLY A 52 -2.63 -0.56 -20.59
CA GLY A 52 -3.43 0.55 -20.09
C GLY A 52 -3.91 0.33 -18.66
N GLU A 53 -4.43 -0.86 -18.36
CA GLU A 53 -4.91 -1.30 -17.05
C GLU A 53 -3.79 -1.31 -16.00
N ALA A 54 -2.58 -1.75 -16.35
CA ALA A 54 -1.41 -1.73 -15.46
C ALA A 54 -1.01 -0.32 -14.99
N ARG A 55 -1.49 0.75 -15.66
CA ARG A 55 -1.24 2.14 -15.23
C ARG A 55 -2.26 2.68 -14.24
N TYR A 56 -3.43 2.04 -14.10
CA TYR A 56 -4.54 2.55 -13.28
C TYR A 56 -5.04 1.56 -12.22
N LEU A 57 -4.86 0.26 -12.41
CA LEU A 57 -5.22 -0.77 -11.42
C LEU A 57 -4.12 -0.87 -10.37
N ARG A 58 -4.45 -0.53 -9.12
CA ARG A 58 -3.60 -0.86 -7.98
C ARG A 58 -4.26 -1.87 -7.08
N GLU A 59 -3.51 -2.91 -6.75
CA GLU A 59 -3.86 -3.81 -5.66
C GLU A 59 -3.41 -3.19 -4.34
N LEU A 60 -4.36 -2.96 -3.44
CA LEU A 60 -4.09 -2.50 -2.09
C LEU A 60 -4.35 -3.63 -1.10
N PRO A 61 -3.38 -3.97 -0.24
CA PRO A 61 -3.56 -5.00 0.77
C PRO A 61 -4.57 -4.52 1.82
N ILE A 62 -5.56 -5.37 2.12
CA ILE A 62 -6.47 -5.17 3.24
C ILE A 62 -5.82 -5.79 4.47
N LYS A 63 -5.40 -4.94 5.41
CA LYS A 63 -4.83 -5.36 6.69
C LYS A 63 -5.88 -6.11 7.51
N THR A 64 -5.44 -7.17 8.18
CA THR A 64 -6.26 -8.04 9.04
C THR A 64 -5.73 -8.01 10.47
N SER A 65 -6.56 -8.40 11.43
CA SER A 65 -6.15 -8.50 12.84
C SER A 65 -5.43 -9.82 13.09
N ARG A 66 -4.38 -9.74 13.91
CA ARG A 66 -3.66 -10.91 14.44
C ARG A 66 -4.50 -11.60 15.51
N GLY A 67 -4.37 -12.92 15.61
CA GLY A 67 -5.08 -13.75 16.59
C GLY A 67 -4.71 -13.38 18.04
N MET A 68 -5.67 -13.50 18.94
CA MET A 68 -5.48 -13.24 20.36
C MET A 68 -4.69 -14.36 21.01
N ILE A 69 -3.78 -14.02 21.93
CA ILE A 69 -3.18 -15.01 22.83
C ILE A 69 -3.87 -14.90 24.18
N THR A 70 -4.37 -16.01 24.70
CA THR A 70 -5.04 -16.09 26.00
C THR A 70 -4.35 -17.06 26.94
N ASP A 71 -4.51 -16.87 28.24
CA ASP A 71 -4.12 -17.85 29.25
C ASP A 71 -5.08 -19.06 29.25
N ARG A 72 -4.80 -20.07 30.07
CA ARG A 72 -5.63 -21.28 30.18
C ARG A 72 -7.06 -21.04 30.67
N ASN A 73 -7.32 -19.86 31.27
CA ASN A 73 -8.61 -19.43 31.79
C ASN A 73 -9.35 -18.48 30.82
N GLY A 74 -8.79 -18.22 29.64
CA GLY A 74 -9.38 -17.34 28.62
C GLY A 74 -9.04 -15.85 28.77
N GLU A 75 -8.11 -15.51 29.66
CA GLU A 75 -7.73 -14.11 29.91
C GLU A 75 -6.75 -13.61 28.85
N PRO A 76 -6.94 -12.39 28.30
CA PRO A 76 -6.10 -11.88 27.22
C PRO A 76 -4.68 -11.56 27.69
N LEU A 77 -3.71 -12.13 26.97
CA LEU A 77 -2.27 -11.92 27.20
C LEU A 77 -1.64 -11.08 26.09
N ALA A 78 -2.14 -11.20 24.86
CA ALA A 78 -1.77 -10.34 23.74
C ALA A 78 -2.97 -10.10 22.82
N VAL A 79 -3.28 -8.84 22.55
CA VAL A 79 -4.44 -8.41 21.77
C VAL A 79 -4.03 -7.48 20.64
N SER A 80 -4.74 -7.54 19.52
CA SER A 80 -4.51 -6.63 18.39
C SER A 80 -5.54 -5.50 18.40
N THR A 81 -5.07 -4.30 18.71
CA THR A 81 -5.89 -3.10 18.82
C THR A 81 -5.89 -2.34 17.49
N PRO A 82 -7.05 -1.87 17.00
CA PRO A 82 -7.11 -1.03 15.81
C PRO A 82 -6.39 0.30 16.04
N VAL A 83 -5.56 0.69 15.08
CA VAL A 83 -4.86 1.98 15.04
C VAL A 83 -4.93 2.55 13.63
N ALA A 84 -4.57 3.81 13.47
CA ALA A 84 -4.52 4.45 12.16
C ALA A 84 -3.11 4.98 11.86
N SER A 85 -2.75 5.01 10.58
CA SER A 85 -1.53 5.63 10.09
C SER A 85 -1.87 6.69 9.06
N ILE A 86 -1.35 7.90 9.24
CA ILE A 86 -1.45 8.97 8.25
C ILE A 86 -0.36 8.79 7.20
N TRP A 87 -0.78 8.75 5.95
CA TRP A 87 0.11 8.73 4.80
C TRP A 87 -0.30 9.82 3.81
N VAL A 88 0.66 10.21 2.98
CA VAL A 88 0.46 11.23 1.95
C VAL A 88 0.97 10.76 0.59
N ASN A 89 0.39 11.34 -0.46
CA ASN A 89 0.98 11.42 -1.78
C ASN A 89 1.76 12.75 -1.90
N PRO A 90 3.10 12.73 -1.86
CA PRO A 90 3.92 13.94 -2.00
C PRO A 90 3.59 14.77 -3.24
N GLN A 91 3.30 14.15 -4.39
CA GLN A 91 3.00 14.87 -5.64
C GLN A 91 1.73 15.70 -5.56
N ASP A 92 0.69 15.18 -4.89
CA ASP A 92 -0.58 15.89 -4.73
C ASP A 92 -0.44 17.02 -3.70
N LEU A 93 0.29 16.76 -2.62
CA LEU A 93 0.49 17.75 -1.56
C LEU A 93 1.38 18.92 -2.00
N LEU A 94 2.40 18.66 -2.84
CA LEU A 94 3.26 19.71 -3.42
C LEU A 94 2.52 20.64 -4.38
N ARG A 95 1.34 20.26 -4.90
CA ARG A 95 0.46 21.14 -5.68
C ARG A 95 -0.36 22.10 -4.82
N ALA A 96 -0.41 21.87 -3.50
CA ALA A 96 -1.14 22.69 -2.54
C ALA A 96 -0.22 23.13 -1.37
N PRO A 97 0.86 23.88 -1.64
CA PRO A 97 1.86 24.25 -0.62
C PRO A 97 1.25 25.03 0.54
N ASP A 98 0.20 25.82 0.30
CA ASP A 98 -0.48 26.62 1.33
C ASP A 98 -1.12 25.78 2.44
N ARG A 99 -1.38 24.49 2.19
CA ARG A 99 -1.97 23.56 3.18
C ARG A 99 -0.92 22.79 3.99
N ILE A 100 0.36 22.91 3.65
CA ILE A 100 1.46 22.22 4.36
C ILE A 100 1.57 22.65 5.82
N PRO A 101 1.48 23.95 6.18
CA PRO A 101 1.58 24.37 7.58
C PRO A 101 0.45 23.80 8.46
N GLU A 102 -0.77 23.77 7.93
CA GLU A 102 -1.94 23.19 8.60
C GLU A 102 -1.75 21.69 8.85
N LEU A 103 -1.28 20.95 7.84
CA LEU A 103 -0.99 19.52 7.99
C LEU A 103 0.11 19.28 9.03
N ALA A 104 1.18 20.06 8.98
CA ALA A 104 2.31 19.96 9.91
C ALA A 104 1.84 20.12 11.36
N GLN A 105 1.02 21.14 11.63
CA GLN A 105 0.42 21.36 12.94
C GLN A 105 -0.46 20.18 13.38
N ALA A 106 -1.30 19.67 12.49
CA ALA A 106 -2.22 18.58 12.80
C ALA A 106 -1.50 17.25 13.12
N VAL A 107 -0.37 16.98 12.47
CA VAL A 107 0.44 15.76 12.74
C VAL A 107 1.51 15.97 13.81
N GLY A 108 1.71 17.20 14.28
CA GLY A 108 2.69 17.58 15.30
C GLY A 108 4.14 17.61 14.79
N MET A 109 4.36 18.04 13.55
CA MET A 109 5.68 18.20 12.92
C MET A 109 5.95 19.67 12.61
N SER A 110 7.21 20.07 12.45
CA SER A 110 7.52 21.41 11.96
C SER A 110 7.27 21.51 10.46
N VAL A 111 6.96 22.71 9.98
CA VAL A 111 6.73 22.97 8.54
C VAL A 111 7.98 22.64 7.72
N ASP A 112 9.16 22.98 8.24
CA ASP A 112 10.45 22.72 7.60
C ASP A 112 10.74 21.22 7.50
N GLU A 113 10.48 20.46 8.57
CA GLU A 113 10.65 19.01 8.57
C GLU A 113 9.73 18.35 7.53
N LEU A 114 8.44 18.72 7.53
CA LEU A 114 7.49 18.16 6.57
C LEU A 114 7.86 18.51 5.12
N SER A 115 8.22 19.76 4.86
CA SER A 115 8.61 20.23 3.52
C SER A 115 9.89 19.54 3.01
N SER A 116 10.87 19.31 3.89
CA SER A 116 12.08 18.56 3.57
C SER A 116 11.76 17.11 3.22
N ARG A 117 10.94 16.42 4.02
CA ARG A 117 10.53 15.03 3.75
C ARG A 117 9.74 14.89 2.46
N LEU A 118 8.86 15.86 2.15
CA LEU A 118 8.12 15.90 0.89
C LEU A 118 9.04 16.07 -0.32
N SER A 119 10.02 16.97 -0.22
CA SER A 119 10.97 17.22 -1.31
C SER A 119 11.84 15.99 -1.60
N GLN A 120 12.32 15.30 -0.56
CA GLN A 120 13.10 14.07 -0.67
C GLN A 120 12.34 12.89 -1.30
N LYS A 121 11.00 12.91 -1.22
CA LYS A 121 10.13 11.85 -1.76
C LYS A 121 9.17 12.38 -2.83
N SER A 122 9.54 13.45 -3.51
CA SER A 122 8.71 14.10 -4.53
C SER A 122 8.39 13.18 -5.73
N ASP A 123 9.22 12.17 -5.98
CA ASP A 123 9.02 11.13 -6.99
C ASP A 123 8.09 9.99 -6.53
N LYS A 124 7.77 9.92 -5.23
CA LYS A 124 6.93 8.86 -4.66
C LYS A 124 5.47 9.29 -4.62
N GLU A 125 4.59 8.29 -4.68
CA GLU A 125 3.14 8.48 -4.54
C GLU A 125 2.62 8.05 -3.15
N PHE A 126 3.53 7.65 -2.26
CA PHE A 126 3.21 7.18 -0.93
C PHE A 126 4.33 7.48 0.06
N MET A 127 4.00 8.13 1.16
CA MET A 127 4.89 8.37 2.29
C MET A 127 4.09 8.38 3.59
N TYR A 128 4.47 7.55 4.57
CA TYR A 128 3.93 7.68 5.93
C TYR A 128 4.42 8.98 6.57
N LEU A 129 3.49 9.74 7.15
CA LEU A 129 3.82 10.87 8.02
C LEU A 129 3.92 10.41 9.47
N ARG A 130 2.87 9.71 9.94
CA ARG A 130 2.79 9.22 11.31
C ARG A 130 2.08 7.88 11.34
N ARG A 131 2.72 6.86 11.91
CA ARG A 131 2.18 5.50 11.96
C ARG A 131 1.60 5.18 13.33
N ARG A 132 0.57 4.32 13.36
CA ARG A 132 0.00 3.70 14.57
C ARG A 132 -0.44 4.70 15.65
N ILE A 133 -1.13 5.77 15.23
CA ILE A 133 -1.78 6.73 16.12
C ILE A 133 -3.21 6.31 16.47
N ASN A 134 -3.79 6.97 17.46
CA ASN A 134 -5.20 6.82 17.80
C ASN A 134 -6.08 7.09 16.56
N PRO A 135 -7.01 6.19 16.21
CA PRO A 135 -7.97 6.41 15.13
C PRO A 135 -8.67 7.78 15.20
N ASP A 136 -9.07 8.24 16.39
CA ASP A 136 -9.78 9.51 16.56
C ASP A 136 -8.91 10.72 16.15
N ASP A 137 -7.61 10.65 16.43
CA ASP A 137 -6.67 11.70 16.03
C ASP A 137 -6.39 11.65 14.53
N ALA A 138 -6.36 10.46 13.93
CA ALA A 138 -6.22 10.32 12.49
C ALA A 138 -7.45 10.87 11.75
N GLU A 139 -8.65 10.66 12.27
CA GLU A 139 -9.88 11.20 11.71
C GLU A 139 -9.89 12.73 11.70
N LYS A 140 -9.43 13.37 12.78
CA LYS A 140 -9.26 14.84 12.82
C LYS A 140 -8.35 15.34 11.70
N VAL A 141 -7.24 14.65 11.43
CA VAL A 141 -6.31 15.02 10.34
C VAL A 141 -6.97 14.85 8.97
N VAL A 142 -7.68 13.75 8.74
CA VAL A 142 -8.37 13.50 7.46
C VAL A 142 -9.54 14.48 7.25
N ALA A 143 -10.20 14.91 8.33
CA ALA A 143 -11.30 15.87 8.28
C ALA A 143 -10.89 17.26 7.74
N LEU A 144 -9.58 17.59 7.74
CA LEU A 144 -9.04 18.81 7.13
C LEU A 144 -9.16 18.81 5.59
N LYS A 145 -9.43 17.64 4.99
CA LYS A 145 -9.62 17.45 3.54
C LYS A 145 -8.45 17.99 2.71
N ILE A 146 -7.22 17.84 3.22
CA ILE A 146 -6.01 18.27 2.53
C ILE A 146 -5.73 17.30 1.36
N PRO A 147 -5.52 17.81 0.13
CA PRO A 147 -5.24 16.96 -1.03
C PRO A 147 -4.04 16.04 -0.80
N GLY A 148 -4.20 14.77 -1.18
CA GLY A 148 -3.14 13.77 -1.06
C GLY A 148 -2.92 13.24 0.37
N VAL A 149 -3.71 13.63 1.37
CA VAL A 149 -3.62 13.10 2.75
C VAL A 149 -4.72 12.08 3.01
N ALA A 150 -4.35 10.91 3.55
CA ALA A 150 -5.32 9.89 3.94
C ALA A 150 -4.85 9.09 5.16
N ALA A 151 -5.83 8.48 5.84
CA ALA A 151 -5.56 7.50 6.89
C ALA A 151 -5.63 6.08 6.33
N GLN A 152 -4.76 5.21 6.83
CA GLN A 152 -4.80 3.78 6.62
C GLN A 152 -5.04 3.09 7.96
N ARG A 153 -6.07 2.23 8.03
CA ARG A 153 -6.30 1.38 9.19
C ARG A 153 -5.22 0.32 9.30
N GLU A 154 -4.63 0.20 10.47
CA GLU A 154 -3.63 -0.79 10.84
C GLU A 154 -4.02 -1.42 12.18
N PHE A 155 -3.23 -2.41 12.61
CA PHE A 155 -3.36 -3.01 13.93
C PHE A 155 -2.02 -2.89 14.66
N ARG A 156 -2.10 -2.75 15.98
CA ARG A 156 -0.94 -2.77 16.86
C ARG A 156 -1.15 -3.79 17.96
N ARG A 157 -0.12 -4.56 18.24
CA ARG A 157 -0.10 -5.51 19.34
C ARG A 157 0.00 -4.81 20.71
N PHE A 158 -0.87 -5.19 21.63
CA PHE A 158 -0.93 -4.73 23.02
C PHE A 158 -0.83 -5.92 23.97
N TYR A 159 -0.02 -5.78 25.03
CA TYR A 159 0.29 -6.85 25.98
C TYR A 159 -0.14 -6.41 27.39
N PRO A 160 -1.36 -6.77 27.85
CA PRO A 160 -1.90 -6.27 29.12
C PRO A 160 -1.06 -6.61 30.36
N GLN A 161 -0.36 -7.75 30.34
CA GLN A 161 0.45 -8.23 31.49
C GLN A 161 1.89 -7.67 31.50
N GLY A 162 2.29 -6.90 30.49
CA GLY A 162 3.59 -6.23 30.43
C GLY A 162 4.78 -7.17 30.67
N GLU A 163 5.69 -6.74 31.56
CA GLU A 163 6.96 -7.42 31.85
C GLU A 163 6.80 -8.85 32.38
N ALA A 164 5.72 -9.17 33.09
CA ALA A 164 5.51 -10.48 33.72
C ALA A 164 5.40 -11.63 32.68
N MET A 165 5.02 -11.30 31.44
CA MET A 165 4.85 -12.24 30.33
C MET A 165 5.80 -11.96 29.16
N ALA A 166 6.67 -10.94 29.25
CA ALA A 166 7.39 -10.41 28.09
C ALA A 166 8.27 -11.44 27.38
N HIS A 167 9.04 -12.26 28.10
CA HIS A 167 9.91 -13.27 27.49
C HIS A 167 9.13 -14.45 26.89
N VAL A 168 8.00 -14.81 27.50
CA VAL A 168 7.17 -15.91 27.04
C VAL A 168 6.43 -15.50 25.76
N LEU A 169 5.74 -14.36 25.80
CA LEU A 169 4.99 -13.87 24.64
C LEU A 169 5.94 -13.39 23.54
N GLY A 170 7.01 -12.70 23.90
CA GLY A 170 7.85 -11.96 22.97
C GLY A 170 7.16 -10.69 22.48
N PHE A 171 7.55 -10.21 21.29
CA PHE A 171 6.96 -9.02 20.69
C PHE A 171 6.88 -9.08 19.16
N THR A 172 6.21 -8.08 18.58
CA THR A 172 6.04 -7.88 17.15
C THR A 172 6.70 -6.58 16.68
N ASN A 173 7.15 -6.53 15.43
CA ASN A 173 7.72 -5.32 14.85
C ASN A 173 6.65 -4.30 14.33
N ILE A 174 7.09 -3.27 13.61
CA ILE A 174 6.21 -2.22 13.05
C ILE A 174 5.26 -2.70 11.93
N ASP A 175 5.51 -3.88 11.39
CA ASP A 175 4.68 -4.50 10.36
C ASP A 175 3.93 -5.73 10.88
N ASP A 176 3.83 -5.84 12.20
CA ASP A 176 3.04 -6.86 12.93
C ASP A 176 3.54 -8.30 12.72
N ARG A 177 4.85 -8.45 12.47
CA ARG A 177 5.53 -9.76 12.43
C ARG A 177 6.14 -10.08 13.78
N GLY A 178 5.90 -11.30 14.27
CA GLY A 178 6.54 -11.82 15.48
C GLY A 178 8.05 -11.80 15.36
N GLN A 179 8.75 -11.40 16.41
CA GLN A 179 10.21 -11.30 16.45
C GLN A 179 10.84 -12.20 17.51
N GLU A 180 10.11 -12.48 18.59
CA GLU A 180 10.59 -13.29 19.72
C GLU A 180 9.44 -14.08 20.34
N GLY A 181 9.77 -15.02 21.24
CA GLY A 181 8.81 -15.76 22.05
C GLY A 181 7.75 -16.50 21.24
N LEU A 182 6.57 -16.63 21.83
CA LEU A 182 5.40 -17.24 21.19
C LEU A 182 4.92 -16.45 19.97
N GLU A 183 5.09 -15.14 19.94
CA GLU A 183 4.75 -14.30 18.78
C GLU A 183 5.54 -14.73 17.53
N LEU A 184 6.83 -15.05 17.67
CA LEU A 184 7.63 -15.59 16.57
C LEU A 184 7.26 -17.04 16.28
N ALA A 185 7.22 -17.89 17.31
CA ALA A 185 7.00 -19.32 17.14
C ALA A 185 5.66 -19.65 16.45
N PHE A 186 4.63 -18.83 16.69
CA PHE A 186 3.30 -18.97 16.13
C PHE A 186 2.95 -17.86 15.12
N ASP A 187 3.92 -17.18 14.50
CA ASP A 187 3.65 -16.04 13.60
C ASP A 187 2.68 -16.41 12.47
N GLU A 188 2.86 -17.58 11.84
CA GLU A 188 1.99 -18.02 10.75
C GLU A 188 0.55 -18.30 11.19
N TRP A 189 0.38 -18.84 12.40
CA TRP A 189 -0.94 -19.10 12.99
C TRP A 189 -1.65 -17.81 13.37
N LEU A 190 -0.90 -16.89 13.99
CA LEU A 190 -1.41 -15.66 14.56
C LEU A 190 -1.64 -14.56 13.51
N ARG A 191 -0.84 -14.48 12.44
CA ARG A 191 -0.88 -13.32 11.51
C ARG A 191 -2.11 -13.26 10.61
N GLY A 192 -2.76 -14.40 10.36
CA GLY A 192 -3.82 -14.50 9.37
C GLY A 192 -3.32 -14.22 7.95
N LYS A 193 -4.24 -13.94 7.03
CA LYS A 193 -3.92 -13.62 5.63
C LYS A 193 -4.51 -12.29 5.23
N ALA A 194 -3.66 -11.39 4.73
CA ALA A 194 -4.11 -10.12 4.19
C ALA A 194 -5.00 -10.34 2.97
N GLY A 195 -6.09 -9.57 2.91
CA GLY A 195 -6.94 -9.50 1.73
C GLY A 195 -6.32 -8.59 0.66
N ALA A 196 -6.98 -8.51 -0.49
CA ALA A 196 -6.60 -7.63 -1.57
C ALA A 196 -7.85 -6.97 -2.16
N LYS A 197 -7.78 -5.66 -2.40
CA LYS A 197 -8.76 -4.93 -3.20
C LYS A 197 -8.07 -4.28 -4.39
N ARG A 198 -8.74 -4.32 -5.53
CA ARG A 198 -8.37 -3.57 -6.71
C ARG A 198 -9.04 -2.22 -6.64
N VAL A 199 -8.26 -1.14 -6.78
CA VAL A 199 -8.81 0.21 -6.81
C VAL A 199 -8.47 0.89 -8.13
N ILE A 200 -9.44 1.58 -8.70
CA ILE A 200 -9.26 2.49 -9.83
C ILE A 200 -9.21 3.90 -9.25
N ARG A 201 -8.09 4.60 -9.48
CA ARG A 201 -7.92 5.98 -9.04
C ARG A 201 -8.04 6.96 -10.20
N ASN A 202 -8.68 8.11 -9.96
CA ASN A 202 -8.69 9.20 -10.92
C ASN A 202 -7.34 9.95 -10.93
N ARG A 203 -7.18 10.94 -11.83
CA ARG A 203 -5.97 11.79 -11.91
C ARG A 203 -5.71 12.65 -10.67
N LYS A 204 -6.67 12.73 -9.74
CA LYS A 204 -6.58 13.43 -8.46
C LYS A 204 -6.28 12.47 -7.29
N GLY A 205 -6.05 11.18 -7.57
CA GLY A 205 -5.71 10.16 -6.57
C GLY A 205 -6.92 9.58 -5.80
N GLU A 206 -8.14 10.03 -6.08
CA GLU A 206 -9.36 9.57 -5.42
C GLU A 206 -9.76 8.20 -5.95
N THR A 207 -10.26 7.33 -5.07
CA THR A 207 -10.75 6.00 -5.47
C THR A 207 -12.15 6.16 -6.08
N VAL A 208 -12.28 5.82 -7.35
CA VAL A 208 -13.53 5.89 -8.11
C VAL A 208 -14.31 4.59 -8.02
N GLU A 209 -13.59 3.47 -8.09
CA GLU A 209 -14.17 2.14 -8.08
C GLU A 209 -13.24 1.20 -7.29
N SER A 210 -13.84 0.26 -6.57
CA SER A 210 -13.09 -0.73 -5.82
C SER A 210 -13.73 -2.11 -5.92
N ASP A 211 -12.97 -3.08 -6.42
CA ASP A 211 -13.36 -4.48 -6.46
C ASP A 211 -12.62 -5.26 -5.39
N LEU A 212 -13.33 -6.06 -4.61
CA LEU A 212 -12.70 -7.02 -3.70
C LEU A 212 -12.11 -8.16 -4.52
N LEU A 213 -10.78 -8.32 -4.50
CA LEU A 213 -10.11 -9.45 -5.14
C LEU A 213 -10.02 -10.65 -4.20
N ARG A 214 -9.74 -10.39 -2.92
CA ARG A 214 -9.59 -11.42 -1.88
C ARG A 214 -10.00 -10.84 -0.53
N ALA A 215 -10.88 -11.55 0.18
CA ALA A 215 -11.22 -11.22 1.55
C ALA A 215 -9.99 -11.39 2.47
N ALA A 216 -9.91 -10.57 3.51
CA ALA A 216 -8.89 -10.73 4.55
C ALA A 216 -9.35 -11.83 5.53
N GLU A 217 -8.43 -12.72 5.90
CA GLU A 217 -8.67 -13.76 6.92
C GLU A 217 -7.97 -13.33 8.22
N PRO A 218 -8.69 -13.12 9.33
CA PRO A 218 -8.08 -12.89 10.63
C PRO A 218 -7.16 -14.03 11.06
N GLY A 219 -6.18 -13.67 11.89
CA GLY A 219 -5.38 -14.64 12.60
C GLY A 219 -6.19 -15.54 13.51
N LYS A 220 -5.65 -16.72 13.81
CA LYS A 220 -6.30 -17.67 14.72
C LYS A 220 -5.81 -17.44 16.14
N ASP A 221 -6.72 -17.57 17.10
CA ASP A 221 -6.39 -17.41 18.51
C ASP A 221 -5.53 -18.58 19.02
N LEU A 222 -4.75 -18.31 20.07
CA LEU A 222 -3.87 -19.26 20.72
C LEU A 222 -4.12 -19.24 22.23
N THR A 223 -4.56 -20.37 22.76
CA THR A 223 -4.74 -20.56 24.21
C THR A 223 -3.52 -21.27 24.79
N LEU A 224 -2.90 -20.68 25.81
CA LEU A 224 -1.72 -21.22 26.47
C LEU A 224 -2.08 -22.16 27.63
N SER A 225 -1.13 -23.00 28.02
CA SER A 225 -1.20 -23.77 29.28
C SER A 225 -0.92 -22.92 30.52
N ILE A 226 -0.41 -21.70 30.34
CA ILE A 226 -0.02 -20.80 31.43
C ILE A 226 -1.26 -20.27 32.15
N ASP A 227 -1.18 -20.19 33.47
CA ASP A 227 -2.09 -19.40 34.30
C ASP A 227 -1.44 -18.05 34.61
N ARG A 228 -2.09 -16.94 34.24
CA ARG A 228 -1.51 -15.61 34.43
C ARG A 228 -1.26 -15.26 35.89
N ARG A 229 -2.04 -15.83 36.83
CA ARG A 229 -1.92 -15.55 38.27
C ARG A 229 -0.68 -16.22 38.84
N ILE A 230 -0.45 -17.48 38.47
CA ILE A 230 0.75 -18.22 38.84
C ILE A 230 1.98 -17.56 38.22
N GLN A 231 1.91 -17.18 36.94
CA GLN A 231 3.01 -16.47 36.29
C GLN A 231 3.34 -15.16 37.00
N TYR A 232 2.33 -14.35 37.33
CA TYR A 232 2.56 -13.08 38.01
C TYR A 232 3.22 -13.28 39.39
N LEU A 233 2.79 -14.30 40.14
CA LEU A 233 3.40 -14.67 41.41
C LEU A 233 4.87 -15.10 41.21
N ALA A 234 5.14 -15.98 40.25
CA ALA A 234 6.49 -16.42 39.91
C ALA A 234 7.40 -15.23 39.52
N PHE A 235 6.91 -14.33 38.68
CA PHE A 235 7.61 -13.11 38.28
C PHE A 235 7.94 -12.23 39.49
N LYS A 236 6.95 -11.98 40.35
CA LYS A 236 7.11 -11.15 41.55
C LYS A 236 8.14 -11.73 42.51
N GLU A 237 8.03 -13.02 42.83
CA GLU A 237 8.95 -13.66 43.79
C GLU A 237 10.36 -13.82 43.23
N LEU A 238 10.51 -14.14 41.94
CA LEU A 238 11.81 -14.15 41.29
C LEU A 238 12.46 -12.76 41.33
N ARG A 239 11.71 -11.71 41.01
CA ARG A 239 12.20 -10.32 41.08
C ARG A 239 12.65 -9.94 42.49
N ASN A 240 11.87 -10.28 43.51
CA ASN A 240 12.22 -10.04 44.91
C ASN A 240 13.52 -10.76 45.28
N ALA A 241 13.66 -12.02 44.90
CA ALA A 241 14.86 -12.82 45.16
C ALA A 241 16.10 -12.25 44.46
N LEU A 242 15.98 -11.80 43.20
CA LEU A 242 17.09 -11.19 42.47
C LEU A 242 17.56 -9.89 43.14
N VAL A 243 16.64 -9.03 43.55
CA VAL A 243 16.95 -7.77 44.24
C VAL A 243 17.60 -8.04 45.60
N ALA A 244 17.03 -8.94 46.40
CA ALA A 244 17.54 -9.28 47.73
C ALA A 244 18.97 -9.85 47.67
N ASN A 245 19.28 -10.65 46.65
CA ASN A 245 20.58 -11.28 46.47
C ASN A 245 21.54 -10.49 45.57
N LYS A 246 21.12 -9.33 45.03
CA LYS A 246 21.88 -8.56 44.02
C LYS A 246 22.38 -9.43 42.85
N ALA A 247 21.55 -10.39 42.44
CA ALA A 247 21.90 -11.33 41.38
C ALA A 247 21.76 -10.66 40.00
N ALA A 248 22.59 -11.10 39.04
CA ALA A 248 22.57 -10.55 37.67
C ALA A 248 21.36 -11.04 36.83
N GLY A 249 20.77 -12.19 37.17
CA GLY A 249 19.64 -12.77 36.46
C GLY A 249 19.17 -14.07 37.08
N GLY A 250 18.01 -14.56 36.63
CA GLY A 250 17.43 -15.81 37.10
C GLY A 250 16.24 -16.23 36.24
N SER A 251 15.88 -17.51 36.34
CA SER A 251 14.77 -18.12 35.61
C SER A 251 13.97 -19.01 36.56
N MET A 252 12.67 -19.10 36.33
CA MET A 252 11.77 -19.98 37.07
C MET A 252 10.84 -20.67 36.08
N VAL A 253 10.66 -21.98 36.24
CA VAL A 253 9.74 -22.78 35.45
C VAL A 253 8.84 -23.54 36.43
N ILE A 254 7.54 -23.48 36.19
CA ILE A 254 6.51 -24.19 36.96
C ILE A 254 5.77 -25.08 35.97
N MET A 255 5.62 -26.35 36.31
CA MET A 255 4.90 -27.35 35.52
C MET A 255 3.85 -28.03 36.40
N ASP A 256 2.83 -28.56 35.74
CA ASP A 256 1.81 -29.44 36.34
C ASP A 256 2.37 -30.87 36.41
#